data_AF-A0A151EAN8-F1
#
_entry.id   AF-A0A151EAN8-F1
#
_cell.length_a   1.000
_cell.length_b   1.000
_cell.length_c   1.000
_cell.angle_alpha   90.00
_cell.angle_beta   90.00
_cell.angle_gamma   90.00
#
_symmetry.space_group_name_H-M   'P 1'
#
loop_
_entity.id
_entity.type
_entity.pdbx_description
1 polymer ?
#
loop_
_entity_poly.entity_id
_entity_poly.type
_entity_poly.pdbx_seq_one_letter_code
_entity_poly.pdbx_strand_id
1 'polypeptide(L)'
;MPTFVIVGHRVRTDDDFSLNDLPGSTGRLDVLLRCVNSAFMLSNDIRKDVDVYLVLLGEPDPPRTVHFKGGGLKYLNPDERSTGALVKKALAEKVWSEETGVAPGVFVSKRGLAEVLGDNPGRLVYLREGGNDVREVALSNDDVFVLGGHEDLTSEEEAIIQDGRETLRVSLGLKSLHADHCITLVLNELDRL
;
A
#
# COMPACT_ATOMS: atom_id res chain seq x y z
N MET A 1 9.50 -8.99 -7.47
CA MET A 1 9.43 -7.51 -7.34
C MET A 1 8.70 -7.17 -6.04
N PRO A 2 9.28 -6.38 -5.12
CA PRO A 2 8.67 -6.16 -3.81
C PRO A 2 7.31 -5.50 -3.98
N THR A 3 6.31 -6.07 -3.32
CA THR A 3 4.93 -5.60 -3.39
C THR A 3 4.49 -5.14 -2.02
N PHE A 4 3.96 -3.93 -1.90
CA PHE A 4 3.41 -3.41 -0.65
C PHE A 4 1.89 -3.35 -0.73
N VAL A 5 1.21 -3.91 0.26
CA VAL A 5 -0.25 -3.87 0.41
C VAL A 5 -0.57 -3.10 1.69
N ILE A 6 -1.07 -1.88 1.53
CA ILE A 6 -1.41 -0.97 2.62
C ILE A 6 -2.92 -0.91 2.79
N VAL A 7 -3.41 -1.24 3.98
CA VAL A 7 -4.84 -1.22 4.30
C VAL A 7 -5.23 0.11 4.95
N GLY A 8 -6.10 0.86 4.28
CA GLY A 8 -6.67 2.12 4.76
C GLY A 8 -8.10 1.93 5.26
N HIS A 9 -8.28 1.53 6.52
CA HIS A 9 -9.59 1.19 7.10
C HIS A 9 -10.64 2.28 7.01
N ARG A 10 -10.23 3.53 7.26
CA ARG A 10 -11.11 4.72 7.21
C ARG A 10 -11.02 5.48 5.90
N VAL A 11 -10.14 5.09 4.99
CA VAL A 11 -9.93 5.84 3.77
C VAL A 11 -11.14 5.65 2.85
N ARG A 12 -11.84 6.74 2.58
CA ARG A 12 -13.07 6.74 1.79
C ARG A 12 -12.85 6.23 0.36
N THR A 13 -13.93 5.78 -0.24
CA THR A 13 -13.92 4.98 -1.49
C THR A 13 -14.56 5.67 -2.69
N ASP A 14 -14.85 6.96 -2.57
CA ASP A 14 -15.39 7.82 -3.62
C ASP A 14 -14.54 9.09 -3.81
N ASP A 15 -14.82 9.87 -4.86
CA ASP A 15 -14.04 11.06 -5.22
C ASP A 15 -14.57 12.37 -4.63
N ASP A 16 -15.65 12.36 -3.84
CA ASP A 16 -16.26 13.57 -3.26
C ASP A 16 -15.52 14.10 -2.02
N PHE A 17 -14.24 14.42 -2.20
CA PHE A 17 -13.40 15.01 -1.17
C PHE A 17 -12.49 16.12 -1.69
N SER A 18 -12.03 16.97 -0.78
CA SER A 18 -11.12 18.09 -1.09
C SER A 18 -9.66 17.65 -0.99
N LEU A 19 -8.85 18.00 -1.99
CA LEU A 19 -7.39 17.85 -1.93
C LEU A 19 -6.72 18.80 -0.92
N ASN A 20 -7.48 19.73 -0.32
CA ASN A 20 -7.00 20.60 0.76
C ASN A 20 -7.18 19.98 2.15
N ASP A 21 -7.90 18.86 2.28
CA ASP A 21 -8.13 18.17 3.55
C ASP A 21 -7.98 16.64 3.38
N LEU A 22 -6.75 16.25 3.05
CA LEU A 22 -6.36 14.84 2.91
C LEU A 22 -6.36 14.06 4.23
N PRO A 23 -6.12 14.63 5.41
CA PRO A 23 -6.19 13.87 6.66
C PRO A 23 -7.62 13.67 7.19
N GLY A 24 -8.44 14.73 7.18
CA GLY A 24 -9.75 14.75 7.81
C GLY A 24 -10.83 14.10 6.95
N SER A 25 -11.28 14.81 5.92
CA SER A 25 -12.43 14.46 5.08
C SER A 25 -12.29 13.15 4.30
N THR A 26 -11.08 12.60 4.19
CA THR A 26 -10.81 11.36 3.48
C THR A 26 -10.60 10.15 4.39
N GLY A 27 -10.49 10.35 5.71
CA GLY A 27 -10.15 9.29 6.65
C GLY A 27 -8.69 8.83 6.57
N ARG A 28 -7.76 9.80 6.62
CA ARG A 28 -6.29 9.58 6.63
C ARG A 28 -5.66 9.12 5.31
N LEU A 29 -6.20 9.55 4.17
CA LEU A 29 -5.55 9.30 2.87
C LEU A 29 -4.12 9.87 2.84
N ASP A 30 -3.83 10.96 3.57
CA ASP A 30 -2.48 11.52 3.73
C ASP A 30 -1.41 10.46 4.09
N VAL A 31 -1.76 9.49 4.94
CA VAL A 31 -0.85 8.41 5.34
C VAL A 31 -0.52 7.50 4.16
N LEU A 32 -1.53 7.07 3.42
CA LEU A 32 -1.36 6.19 2.26
C LEU A 32 -0.60 6.89 1.13
N LEU A 33 -0.80 8.19 0.96
CA LEU A 33 -0.07 8.99 -0.04
C LEU A 33 1.42 9.12 0.33
N ARG A 34 1.76 9.28 1.61
CA ARG A 34 3.15 9.17 2.07
C ARG A 34 3.73 7.78 1.83
N CYS A 35 2.94 6.72 2.01
CA CYS A 35 3.38 5.35 1.71
C CYS A 35 3.74 5.20 0.22
N VAL A 36 2.92 5.73 -0.68
CA VAL A 36 3.22 5.76 -2.13
C VAL A 36 4.52 6.53 -2.39
N ASN A 37 4.69 7.71 -1.80
CA ASN A 37 5.91 8.49 -1.97
C ASN A 37 7.15 7.73 -1.48
N SER A 38 7.12 7.15 -0.28
CA SER A 38 8.22 6.36 0.29
C SER A 38 8.54 5.11 -0.53
N ALA A 39 7.53 4.50 -1.16
CA ALA A 39 7.71 3.30 -1.97
C ALA A 39 8.41 3.59 -3.31
N PHE A 40 8.17 4.76 -3.90
CA PHE A 40 8.56 5.03 -5.28
C PHE A 40 9.69 6.05 -5.45
N MET A 41 9.75 7.08 -4.61
CA MET A 41 10.61 8.25 -4.87
C MET A 41 12.07 7.98 -4.53
N LEU A 42 12.94 8.21 -5.51
CA LEU A 42 14.38 8.37 -5.31
C LEU A 42 14.76 9.84 -5.58
N SER A 43 16.01 10.20 -5.28
CA SER A 43 16.48 11.58 -5.43
C SER A 43 16.38 12.10 -6.87
N ASN A 44 16.63 11.24 -7.87
CA ASN A 44 16.63 11.60 -9.29
C ASN A 44 15.87 10.59 -10.17
N ASP A 45 15.11 9.68 -9.57
CA ASP A 45 14.38 8.64 -10.30
C ASP A 45 13.17 8.13 -9.51
N ILE A 46 12.46 7.17 -10.09
CA ILE A 46 11.35 6.43 -9.49
C ILE A 46 11.68 4.94 -9.54
N ARG A 47 11.51 4.22 -8.44
CA ARG A 47 11.63 2.75 -8.41
C ARG A 47 10.66 2.12 -9.40
N LYS A 48 11.20 1.43 -10.42
CA LYS A 48 10.42 0.75 -11.47
C LYS A 48 10.08 -0.69 -11.12
N ASP A 49 10.66 -1.17 -10.04
CA ASP A 49 10.66 -2.52 -9.52
C ASP A 49 9.97 -2.58 -8.16
N VAL A 50 8.89 -1.82 -7.97
CA VAL A 50 8.03 -1.87 -6.79
C VAL A 50 6.58 -1.80 -7.25
N ASP A 51 5.69 -2.57 -6.61
CA ASP A 51 4.24 -2.39 -6.75
C ASP A 51 3.64 -2.00 -5.40
N VAL A 52 2.62 -1.13 -5.43
CA VAL A 52 1.91 -0.66 -4.24
C VAL A 52 0.41 -0.78 -4.45
N TYR A 53 -0.26 -1.50 -3.56
CA TYR A 53 -1.71 -1.62 -3.49
C TYR A 53 -2.21 -0.87 -2.27
N LEU A 54 -3.14 0.06 -2.50
CA LEU A 54 -3.88 0.76 -1.47
C LEU A 54 -5.28 0.14 -1.36
N VAL A 55 -5.51 -0.68 -0.34
CA VAL A 55 -6.83 -1.30 -0.08
C VAL A 55 -7.63 -0.36 0.81
N LEU A 56 -8.65 0.29 0.25
CA LEU A 56 -9.45 1.32 0.90
C LEU A 56 -10.78 0.71 1.36
N LEU A 57 -11.09 0.86 2.65
CA LEU A 57 -12.25 0.22 3.29
C LEU A 57 -13.24 1.21 3.91
N GLY A 58 -13.02 2.52 3.74
CA GLY A 58 -13.95 3.53 4.20
C GLY A 58 -15.21 3.61 3.34
N GLU A 59 -16.29 4.11 3.93
CA GLU A 59 -17.53 4.50 3.25
C GLU A 59 -17.26 5.45 2.06
N PRO A 60 -18.15 5.53 1.05
CA PRO A 60 -19.49 4.94 0.98
C PRO A 60 -19.62 3.62 0.20
N ASP A 61 -18.59 3.18 -0.51
CA ASP A 61 -18.65 1.97 -1.35
C ASP A 61 -17.37 1.10 -1.24
N PRO A 62 -16.99 0.66 -0.02
CA PRO A 62 -15.86 -0.25 0.15
C PRO A 62 -16.16 -1.68 -0.35
N PRO A 63 -15.13 -2.45 -0.73
CA PRO A 63 -13.72 -2.04 -0.84
C PRO A 63 -13.40 -1.39 -2.20
N ARG A 64 -12.39 -0.52 -2.23
CA ARG A 64 -11.74 -0.08 -3.46
C ARG A 64 -10.24 -0.29 -3.34
N THR A 65 -9.60 -0.79 -4.39
CA THR A 65 -8.14 -0.90 -4.42
C THR A 65 -7.56 -0.03 -5.51
N VAL A 66 -6.59 0.82 -5.15
CA VAL A 66 -5.77 1.58 -6.11
C VAL A 66 -4.40 0.93 -6.18
N HIS A 67 -4.00 0.52 -7.39
CA HIS A 67 -2.72 -0.14 -7.63
C HIS A 67 -1.79 0.80 -8.41
N PHE A 68 -0.63 1.08 -7.83
CA PHE A 68 0.47 1.79 -8.43
C PHE A 68 1.54 0.79 -8.86
N LYS A 69 1.78 0.71 -10.17
CA LYS A 69 2.72 -0.24 -10.79
C LYS A 69 4.01 0.46 -11.22
N GLY A 70 5.11 0.21 -10.52
CA GLY A 70 6.39 0.90 -10.69
C GLY A 70 6.86 1.00 -12.14
N GLY A 71 6.85 -0.14 -12.84
CA GLY A 71 7.33 -0.24 -14.23
C GLY A 71 6.53 0.59 -15.23
N GLY A 72 5.30 0.97 -14.90
CA GLY A 72 4.42 1.80 -15.75
C GLY A 72 4.29 3.25 -15.31
N LEU A 73 4.74 3.59 -14.10
CA LEU A 73 4.49 4.91 -13.50
C LEU A 73 5.21 6.04 -14.24
N LYS A 74 4.45 7.10 -14.52
CA LYS A 74 4.93 8.37 -15.08
C LYS A 74 4.26 9.53 -14.34
N TYR A 75 4.97 10.66 -14.27
CA TYR A 75 4.45 11.94 -13.72
C TYR A 75 4.00 11.88 -12.25
N LEU A 76 4.53 10.94 -11.47
CA LEU A 76 4.37 10.94 -10.02
C LEU A 76 5.34 11.99 -9.45
N ASN A 77 4.87 12.87 -8.57
CA ASN A 77 5.70 13.87 -7.89
C ASN A 77 5.79 13.54 -6.39
N PRO A 78 6.88 13.92 -5.69
CA PRO A 78 7.10 13.63 -4.28
C PRO A 78 6.27 14.54 -3.34
N ASP A 79 4.98 14.68 -3.63
CA ASP A 79 4.04 15.47 -2.83
C ASP A 79 2.70 14.73 -2.67
N GLU A 80 2.03 14.92 -1.54
CA GLU A 80 0.77 14.24 -1.26
C GLU A 80 -0.37 14.72 -2.16
N ARG A 81 -0.36 16.00 -2.56
CA ARG A 81 -1.51 16.60 -3.26
C ARG A 81 -1.65 16.05 -4.68
N SER A 82 -0.55 15.95 -5.43
CA SER A 82 -0.58 15.45 -6.81
C SER A 82 -0.88 13.95 -6.87
N THR A 83 -0.29 13.17 -5.95
CA THR A 83 -0.64 11.74 -5.77
C THR A 83 -2.10 11.58 -5.32
N GLY A 84 -2.58 12.45 -4.43
CA GLY A 84 -3.98 12.50 -4.00
C GLY A 84 -4.93 12.81 -5.16
N ALA A 85 -4.53 13.63 -6.13
CA ALA A 85 -5.30 13.87 -7.33
C ALA A 85 -5.40 12.62 -8.23
N LEU A 86 -4.34 11.80 -8.31
CA LEU A 86 -4.37 10.50 -9.01
C LEU A 86 -5.32 9.53 -8.34
N VAL A 87 -5.27 9.41 -7.00
CA VAL A 87 -6.21 8.58 -6.22
C VAL A 87 -7.64 9.07 -6.39
N LYS A 88 -7.87 10.38 -6.30
CA LYS A 88 -9.20 10.97 -6.54
C LYS A 88 -9.73 10.61 -7.94
N LYS A 89 -8.90 10.74 -8.97
CA LYS A 89 -9.25 10.35 -10.34
C LYS A 89 -9.58 8.85 -10.43
N ALA A 90 -8.83 8.01 -9.73
CA ALA A 90 -9.07 6.57 -9.69
C ALA A 90 -10.41 6.23 -9.01
N LEU A 91 -10.77 6.93 -7.93
CA LEU A 91 -12.03 6.70 -7.22
C LEU A 91 -13.28 7.17 -7.98
N ALA A 92 -13.11 8.11 -8.93
CA ALA A 92 -14.18 8.54 -9.82
C ALA A 92 -14.56 7.48 -10.89
N GLU A 93 -13.68 6.51 -11.16
CA GLU A 93 -13.96 5.46 -12.14
C GLU A 93 -15.02 4.47 -11.63
N LYS A 94 -15.92 4.05 -12.52
CA LYS A 94 -16.89 2.99 -12.23
C LYS A 94 -16.25 1.64 -12.50
N VAL A 95 -15.84 0.96 -11.44
CA VAL A 95 -15.13 -0.32 -11.53
C VAL A 95 -15.89 -1.49 -10.91
N TRP A 96 -15.59 -2.67 -11.43
CA TRP A 96 -16.03 -3.96 -10.92
C TRP A 96 -14.79 -4.73 -10.43
N SER A 97 -14.71 -6.04 -10.64
CA SER A 97 -13.59 -6.85 -10.16
C SER A 97 -12.27 -6.63 -10.93
N GLU A 98 -12.33 -6.32 -12.23
CA GLU A 98 -11.11 -6.15 -13.05
C GLU A 98 -10.43 -4.79 -12.82
N GLU A 99 -9.10 -4.79 -12.93
CA GLU A 99 -8.32 -3.54 -12.87
C GLU A 99 -8.60 -2.66 -14.10
N THR A 100 -8.95 -1.41 -13.82
CA THR A 100 -9.15 -0.37 -14.85
C THR A 100 -8.02 0.64 -14.77
N GLY A 101 -7.35 0.90 -15.89
CA GLY A 101 -6.26 1.87 -15.97
C GLY A 101 -6.75 3.32 -15.95
N VAL A 102 -6.21 4.13 -15.03
CA VAL A 102 -6.62 5.52 -14.77
C VAL A 102 -5.56 6.51 -15.27
N ALA A 103 -4.29 6.15 -15.13
CA ALA A 103 -3.12 6.90 -15.58
C ALA A 103 -1.96 5.92 -15.84
N PRO A 104 -0.85 6.34 -16.47
CA PRO A 104 0.31 5.45 -16.65
C PRO A 104 0.79 4.86 -15.31
N GLY A 105 0.66 3.54 -15.17
CA GLY A 105 1.02 2.82 -13.95
C GLY A 105 0.06 2.99 -12.77
N VAL A 106 -1.15 3.52 -12.98
CA VAL A 106 -2.16 3.66 -11.91
C VAL A 106 -3.46 2.98 -12.36
N PHE A 107 -3.91 2.03 -11.56
CA PHE A 107 -5.08 1.20 -11.81
C PHE A 107 -6.03 1.24 -10.60
N VAL A 108 -7.30 0.92 -10.84
CA VAL A 108 -8.32 0.83 -9.79
C VAL A 108 -9.25 -0.36 -10.01
N SER A 109 -9.70 -0.96 -8.90
CA SER A 109 -10.61 -2.11 -8.91
C SER A 109 -11.52 -2.11 -7.67
N LYS A 110 -12.58 -2.93 -7.70
CA LYS A 110 -13.45 -3.23 -6.56
C LYS A 110 -13.04 -4.56 -5.94
N ARG A 111 -11.90 -4.54 -5.25
CA ARG A 111 -11.25 -5.72 -4.64
C ARG A 111 -10.81 -5.38 -3.22
N GLY A 112 -10.94 -6.35 -2.32
CA GLY A 112 -10.46 -6.29 -0.94
C GLY A 112 -9.10 -6.93 -0.76
N LEU A 113 -8.69 -7.08 0.51
CA LEU A 113 -7.39 -7.61 0.89
C LEU A 113 -7.17 -9.05 0.38
N ALA A 114 -8.16 -9.93 0.55
CA ALA A 114 -8.06 -11.33 0.16
C ALA A 114 -7.82 -11.49 -1.35
N GLU A 115 -8.55 -10.74 -2.18
CA GLU A 115 -8.35 -10.81 -3.62
C GLU A 115 -7.00 -10.23 -4.04
N VAL A 116 -6.55 -9.13 -3.42
CA VAL A 116 -5.23 -8.54 -3.72
C VAL A 116 -4.09 -9.49 -3.35
N LEU A 117 -4.15 -10.13 -2.18
CA LEU A 117 -3.14 -11.11 -1.78
C LEU A 117 -3.19 -12.37 -2.65
N GLY A 118 -4.39 -12.78 -3.11
CA GLY A 118 -4.57 -13.88 -4.05
C GLY A 118 -3.78 -13.70 -5.35
N ASP A 119 -3.78 -12.49 -5.92
CA ASP A 119 -3.09 -12.16 -7.17
C ASP A 119 -1.58 -11.95 -7.03
N ASN A 120 -1.10 -11.79 -5.79
CA ASN A 120 0.31 -11.58 -5.49
C ASN A 120 0.84 -12.80 -4.72
N PRO A 121 1.24 -13.90 -5.39
CA PRO A 121 1.55 -15.19 -4.76
C PRO A 121 2.90 -15.26 -4.02
N GLY A 122 3.60 -14.14 -3.87
CA GLY A 122 4.84 -14.08 -3.08
C GLY A 122 4.62 -14.44 -1.61
N ARG A 123 5.71 -14.74 -0.91
CA ARG A 123 5.71 -14.98 0.54
C ARG A 123 5.20 -13.73 1.25
N LEU A 124 4.29 -13.91 2.20
CA LEU A 124 3.71 -12.79 2.92
C LEU A 124 4.67 -12.34 4.04
N VAL A 125 4.93 -11.04 4.10
CA VAL A 125 5.69 -10.41 5.17
C VAL A 125 4.77 -9.42 5.87
N TYR A 126 4.25 -9.80 7.02
CA TYR A 126 3.42 -8.94 7.85
C TYR A 126 4.31 -8.05 8.71
N LEU A 127 4.36 -6.75 8.39
CA LEU A 127 5.11 -5.76 9.15
C LEU A 127 4.35 -5.43 10.43
N ARG A 128 4.88 -5.87 11.57
CA ARG A 128 4.26 -5.71 12.89
C ARG A 128 5.28 -5.71 14.01
N GLU A 129 5.05 -4.85 14.99
CA GLU A 129 5.77 -4.85 16.25
C GLU A 129 5.71 -6.22 16.93
N GLY A 130 6.81 -6.64 17.54
CA GLY A 130 6.93 -7.94 18.19
C GLY A 130 7.15 -9.13 17.24
N GLY A 131 7.28 -8.90 15.93
CA GLY A 131 7.82 -9.88 14.97
C GLY A 131 9.33 -10.07 15.11
N ASN A 132 9.90 -10.94 14.27
CA ASN A 132 11.35 -11.13 14.16
C ASN A 132 12.00 -9.83 13.66
N ASP A 133 13.18 -9.48 14.16
CA ASP A 133 13.89 -8.30 13.66
C ASP A 133 14.19 -8.49 12.16
N VAL A 134 13.94 -7.45 11.36
CA VAL A 134 14.14 -7.49 9.91
C VAL A 134 15.54 -7.92 9.49
N ARG A 135 16.56 -7.67 10.32
CA ARG A 135 17.95 -8.04 10.03
C ARG A 135 18.26 -9.51 10.30
N GLU A 136 17.37 -10.22 10.99
CA GLU A 136 17.47 -11.66 11.26
C GLU A 136 16.67 -12.48 10.24
N VAL A 137 15.94 -11.80 9.34
CA VAL A 137 15.09 -12.41 8.33
C VAL A 137 15.69 -12.20 6.94
N ALA A 138 15.77 -13.28 6.17
CA ALA A 138 16.16 -13.20 4.76
C ALA A 138 14.98 -12.71 3.93
N LEU A 139 14.84 -11.38 3.81
CA LEU A 139 13.90 -10.76 2.87
C LEU A 139 14.27 -11.08 1.42
N SER A 140 13.26 -11.03 0.55
CA SER A 140 13.39 -11.24 -0.88
C SER A 140 12.69 -10.14 -1.65
N ASN A 141 13.22 -9.84 -2.83
CA ASN A 141 12.54 -8.98 -3.79
C ASN A 141 11.23 -9.58 -4.31
N ASP A 142 10.85 -10.82 -4.00
CA ASP A 142 9.54 -11.38 -4.37
C ASP A 142 8.54 -11.44 -3.20
N ASP A 143 8.90 -10.85 -2.05
CA ASP A 143 8.02 -10.78 -0.90
C ASP A 143 6.87 -9.78 -1.10
N VAL A 144 5.73 -10.09 -0.48
CA VAL A 144 4.54 -9.25 -0.41
C VAL A 144 4.40 -8.73 1.02
N PHE A 145 4.72 -7.45 1.20
CA PHE A 145 4.71 -6.75 2.47
C PHE A 145 3.31 -6.22 2.77
N VAL A 146 2.72 -6.64 3.89
CA VAL A 146 1.39 -6.23 4.31
C VAL A 146 1.50 -5.38 5.58
N LEU A 147 0.80 -4.24 5.59
CA LEU A 147 0.76 -3.33 6.73
C LEU A 147 -0.54 -2.52 6.77
N GLY A 148 -0.92 -2.10 7.98
CA GLY A 148 -1.98 -1.12 8.18
C GLY A 148 -1.51 0.29 7.82
N GLY A 149 -2.44 1.16 7.45
CA GLY A 149 -2.19 2.58 7.22
C GLY A 149 -2.01 3.34 8.54
N HIS A 150 -3.10 3.91 9.04
CA HIS A 150 -3.10 4.57 10.36
C HIS A 150 -3.47 3.60 11.51
N GLU A 151 -4.19 2.53 11.17
CA GLU A 151 -4.75 1.57 12.11
C GLU A 151 -4.15 0.19 11.85
N ASP A 152 -4.05 -0.62 12.90
CA ASP A 152 -3.60 -1.99 12.79
C ASP A 152 -4.61 -2.82 11.99
N LEU A 153 -4.12 -3.90 11.37
CA LEU A 153 -4.99 -4.89 10.75
C LEU A 153 -5.91 -5.52 11.81
N THR A 154 -7.15 -5.80 11.42
CA THR A 154 -8.12 -6.45 12.29
C THR A 154 -7.83 -7.95 12.42
N SER A 155 -8.45 -8.61 13.40
CA SER A 155 -8.34 -10.06 13.57
C SER A 155 -8.80 -10.83 12.32
N GLU A 156 -9.80 -10.32 11.61
CA GLU A 156 -10.30 -10.90 10.36
C GLU A 156 -9.26 -10.78 9.23
N GLU A 157 -8.58 -9.64 9.14
CA GLU A 157 -7.52 -9.41 8.15
C GLU A 157 -6.26 -10.22 8.47
N GLU A 158 -5.89 -10.33 9.75
CA GLU A 158 -4.84 -11.23 10.20
C GLU A 158 -5.15 -12.69 9.85
N ALA A 159 -6.42 -13.12 9.97
CA ALA A 159 -6.83 -14.46 9.58
C ALA A 159 -6.67 -14.68 8.06
N ILE A 160 -7.00 -13.68 7.22
CA ILE A 160 -6.75 -13.72 5.76
C ILE A 160 -5.26 -13.91 5.47
N ILE A 161 -4.38 -13.21 6.19
CA ILE A 161 -2.92 -13.27 5.98
C ILE A 161 -2.34 -14.60 6.48
N GLN A 162 -2.96 -15.23 7.47
CA GLN A 162 -2.53 -16.52 8.01
C GLN A 162 -3.11 -17.72 7.24
N ASP A 163 -4.05 -17.50 6.33
CA ASP A 163 -4.74 -18.57 5.62
C ASP A 163 -3.88 -19.15 4.49
N GLY A 164 -3.32 -20.34 4.72
CA GLY A 164 -2.74 -21.19 3.68
C GLY A 164 -1.42 -20.74 3.07
N ARG A 165 -0.81 -19.65 3.55
CA ARG A 165 0.48 -19.12 3.06
C ARG A 165 1.53 -19.02 4.15
N GLU A 166 2.79 -19.20 3.77
CA GLU A 166 3.92 -18.87 4.64
C GLU A 166 3.91 -17.36 4.90
N THR A 167 3.77 -17.00 6.18
CA THR A 167 3.71 -15.61 6.63
C THR A 167 4.80 -15.35 7.66
N LEU A 168 5.66 -14.40 7.36
CA LEU A 168 6.68 -13.91 8.28
C LEU A 168 6.17 -12.66 8.99
N ARG A 169 6.14 -12.67 10.32
CA ARG A 169 5.92 -11.47 11.13
C ARG A 169 7.26 -10.79 11.37
N VAL A 170 7.41 -9.58 10.85
CA VAL A 170 8.67 -8.84 10.85
C VAL A 170 8.51 -7.51 11.57
N SER A 171 9.43 -7.24 12.51
CA SER A 171 9.56 -5.98 13.22
C SER A 171 10.68 -5.13 12.61
N LEU A 172 10.47 -3.82 12.53
CA LEU A 172 11.43 -2.85 12.00
C LEU A 172 12.13 -2.04 13.11
N GLY A 173 11.89 -2.40 14.37
CA GLY A 173 12.53 -1.79 15.53
C GLY A 173 11.66 -1.83 16.79
N LEU A 174 12.13 -1.12 17.83
CA LEU A 174 11.47 -1.09 19.15
C LEU A 174 10.33 -0.06 19.24
N LYS A 175 10.23 0.84 18.27
CA LYS A 175 9.23 1.91 18.25
C LYS A 175 8.16 1.57 17.24
N SER A 176 6.91 1.91 17.56
CA SER A 176 5.84 1.93 16.58
C SER A 176 6.10 3.08 15.60
N LEU A 177 6.05 2.78 14.31
CA LEU A 177 6.42 3.70 13.22
C LEU A 177 5.19 3.97 12.35
N HIS A 178 5.19 5.12 11.68
CA HIS A 178 4.24 5.34 10.59
C HIS A 178 4.53 4.39 9.43
N ALA A 179 3.46 3.96 8.75
CA ALA A 179 3.53 2.98 7.66
C ALA A 179 4.52 3.37 6.55
N ASP A 180 4.63 4.66 6.23
CA ASP A 180 5.55 5.16 5.22
C ASP A 180 7.03 5.04 5.64
N HIS A 181 7.33 5.15 6.94
CA HIS A 181 8.66 4.88 7.48
C HIS A 181 8.98 3.38 7.41
N CYS A 182 7.99 2.52 7.66
CA CYS A 182 8.17 1.07 7.55
C CYS A 182 8.60 0.67 6.13
N ILE A 183 7.92 1.22 5.11
CA ILE A 183 8.27 1.00 3.70
C ILE A 183 9.70 1.46 3.41
N THR A 184 10.09 2.65 3.89
CA THR A 184 11.45 3.19 3.70
C THR A 184 12.51 2.25 4.28
N LEU A 185 12.29 1.73 5.49
CA LEU A 185 13.22 0.83 6.16
C LEU A 185 13.32 -0.51 5.43
N VAL A 186 12.19 -1.09 5.00
CA VAL A 186 12.18 -2.34 4.22
C VAL A 186 12.94 -2.17 2.91
N LEU A 187 12.65 -1.11 2.14
CA LEU A 187 13.34 -0.85 0.88
C LEU A 187 14.84 -0.64 1.09
N ASN A 188 15.26 0.05 2.15
CA ASN A 188 16.67 0.18 2.49
C ASN A 188 17.34 -1.16 2.85
N GLU A 189 16.64 -2.11 3.47
CA GLU A 189 17.20 -3.45 3.70
C GLU A 189 17.22 -4.28 2.40
N LEU A 190 16.21 -4.17 1.53
CA LEU A 190 16.22 -4.81 0.21
C LEU A 190 17.31 -4.27 -0.72
N ASP A 191 17.62 -2.97 -0.66
CA ASP A 191 18.69 -2.33 -1.43
C ASP A 191 20.10 -2.83 -1.06
N ARG A 192 20.24 -3.54 0.07
CA ARG A 192 21.51 -4.10 0.55
C ARG A 192 21.74 -5.54 0.12
N LEU A 193 20.76 -6.19 -0.50
CA LEU A 193 20.86 -7.55 -1.05
C LEU A 193 21.68 -7.56 -2.35
#